data_AF-A0A5B7A859-F1
#
_entry.id   AF-A0A5B7A859-F1
#
_cell.length_a   1.000
_cell.length_b   1.000
_cell.length_c   1.000
_cell.angle_alpha   90.00
_cell.angle_beta   90.00
_cell.angle_gamma   90.00
#
_symmetry.space_group_name_H-M   'P 1'
#
loop_
_entity.id
_entity.type
_entity.pdbx_description
1 polymer ?
#
loop_
_entity_poly.entity_id
_entity_poly.type
_entity_poly.pdbx_seq_one_letter_code
_entity_poly.pdbx_strand_id
1 'polypeptide(L)'
;MLNVSPIGRNCSQEERDEFEKYDKVHNIRPKMVSLLREKFAHLNLTFSIGGQISFDVFPQGWDKTYSLRYLDDFDEIHFFGDKTYRGGNDFEIYESERTAGHTVTSPEDTVKQCTSLFLVKQAEGP
;
A
#
# COMPACT_ATOMS: atom_id res chain seq x y z
N MET A 1 4.34 10.74 8.81
CA MET A 1 4.50 9.27 8.84
C MET A 1 5.73 8.94 9.67
N LEU A 2 5.62 7.97 10.57
CA LEU A 2 6.75 7.41 11.31
C LEU A 2 6.95 5.96 10.85
N ASN A 3 8.19 5.54 10.66
CA ASN A 3 8.53 4.14 10.39
C ASN A 3 9.18 3.54 11.64
N VAL A 4 8.66 2.41 12.10
CA VAL A 4 9.14 1.72 13.31
C VAL A 4 9.70 0.36 12.92
N SER A 5 10.95 0.08 13.29
CA SER A 5 11.63 -1.21 13.05
C SER A 5 12.13 -1.79 14.37
N PRO A 6 11.64 -2.96 14.83
CA PRO A 6 12.13 -3.59 16.06
C PRO A 6 13.62 -3.95 16.03
N ILE A 7 14.14 -4.39 14.88
CA ILE A 7 15.58 -4.67 14.69
C ILE A 7 16.40 -3.40 14.37
N GLY A 8 15.73 -2.28 14.12
CA GLY A 8 16.38 -1.05 13.64
C GLY A 8 16.58 -1.07 12.12
N ARG A 9 16.78 0.11 11.51
CA ARG A 9 16.96 0.23 10.04
C ARG A 9 18.42 0.13 9.59
N ASN A 10 19.36 0.19 10.53
CA ASN A 10 20.80 0.13 10.25
C ASN A 10 21.32 -1.32 10.11
N CYS A 11 20.43 -2.31 10.07
CA CYS A 11 20.78 -3.71 9.89
C CYS A 11 21.15 -4.02 8.42
N SER A 12 21.96 -5.05 8.22
CA SER A 12 22.36 -5.59 6.91
C SER A 12 21.16 -6.25 6.19
N GLN A 13 21.34 -6.63 4.92
CA GLN A 13 20.31 -7.38 4.20
C GLN A 13 20.11 -8.78 4.77
N GLU A 14 21.19 -9.45 5.17
CA GLU A 14 21.14 -10.77 5.81
C GLU A 14 20.34 -10.70 7.11
N GLU A 15 20.57 -9.68 7.95
CA GLU A 15 19.81 -9.45 9.18
C GLU A 15 18.32 -9.13 8.90
N ARG A 16 18.00 -8.45 7.79
CA ARG A 16 16.61 -8.22 7.37
C ARG A 16 15.91 -9.53 7.05
N ASP A 17 16.57 -10.40 6.29
CA ASP A 17 16.03 -11.69 5.86
C ASP A 17 15.83 -12.63 7.07
N GLU A 18 16.78 -12.62 8.01
CA GLU A 18 16.67 -13.36 9.27
C GLU A 18 15.55 -12.83 10.16
N PHE A 19 15.47 -11.51 10.33
CA PHE A 19 14.39 -10.90 11.11
C PHE A 19 13.03 -11.17 10.50
N GLU A 20 12.88 -11.14 9.17
CA GLU A 20 11.61 -11.45 8.52
C GLU A 20 11.15 -12.89 8.84
N LYS A 21 12.07 -13.86 8.77
CA LYS A 21 11.78 -15.26 9.15
C LYS A 21 11.41 -15.35 10.63
N TYR A 22 12.16 -14.68 11.50
CA TYR A 22 11.92 -14.66 12.93
C TYR A 22 10.56 -14.03 13.27
N ASP A 23 10.23 -12.89 12.66
CA ASP A 23 8.98 -12.18 12.85
C ASP A 23 7.77 -13.00 12.38
N LYS A 24 7.87 -13.75 11.28
CA LYS A 24 6.81 -14.65 10.81
C LYS A 24 6.48 -15.76 11.82
N VAL A 25 7.48 -16.28 12.52
CA VAL A 25 7.29 -17.34 13.53
C VAL A 25 6.79 -16.74 14.86
N HIS A 26 7.38 -15.63 15.29
CA HIS A 26 7.15 -15.08 16.63
C HIS A 26 6.09 -13.96 16.70
N ASN A 27 5.65 -13.46 15.54
CA ASN A 27 4.68 -12.37 15.37
C ASN A 27 5.06 -11.09 16.12
N ILE A 28 6.32 -10.66 16.02
CA ILE A 28 6.85 -9.51 16.77
C ILE A 28 6.13 -8.21 16.36
N ARG A 29 6.12 -7.87 15.08
CA ARG A 29 5.44 -6.67 14.54
C ARG A 29 3.93 -6.72 14.74
N PRO A 30 3.20 -7.83 14.43
CA PRO A 30 1.78 -7.92 14.72
C PRO A 30 1.42 -7.69 16.20
N LYS A 31 2.17 -8.29 17.13
CA LYS A 31 1.96 -8.09 18.58
C LYS A 31 2.21 -6.63 18.99
N MET A 32 3.30 -6.04 18.50
CA MET A 32 3.63 -4.64 18.78
C MET A 32 2.55 -3.69 18.25
N VAL A 33 2.10 -3.89 17.01
CA VAL A 33 1.02 -3.10 16.40
C VAL A 33 -0.28 -3.24 17.19
N SER A 34 -0.65 -4.44 17.62
CA SER A 34 -1.86 -4.67 18.43
C SER A 34 -1.82 -3.86 19.74
N LEU A 35 -0.70 -3.91 20.46
CA LEU A 35 -0.50 -3.16 21.70
C LEU A 35 -0.52 -1.64 21.47
N LEU A 36 0.09 -1.16 20.38
CA LEU A 36 0.10 0.26 20.05
C LEU A 36 -1.31 0.76 19.68
N ARG A 37 -2.10 -0.04 18.94
CA ARG A 37 -3.49 0.28 18.61
C ARG A 37 -4.34 0.45 19.86
N GLU A 38 -4.20 -0.45 20.84
CA GLU A 38 -4.92 -0.35 22.12
C GLU A 38 -4.48 0.90 22.92
N LYS A 39 -3.18 1.09 23.12
CA LYS A 39 -2.64 2.19 23.93
C LYS A 39 -2.96 3.57 23.36
N PHE A 40 -2.96 3.69 22.04
CA PHE A 40 -3.13 4.95 21.32
C PHE A 40 -4.46 5.04 20.56
N ALA A 41 -5.47 4.27 20.97
CA ALA A 41 -6.79 4.25 20.32
C ALA A 41 -7.43 5.66 20.21
N HIS A 42 -7.11 6.55 21.16
CA HIS A 42 -7.60 7.92 21.20
C HIS A 42 -6.96 8.87 20.17
N LEU A 43 -5.91 8.45 19.46
CA LEU A 43 -5.18 9.29 18.51
C LEU A 43 -5.56 9.06 17.04
N ASN A 44 -6.48 8.13 16.74
CA ASN A 44 -6.90 7.78 15.38
C ASN A 44 -5.71 7.52 14.43
N LEU A 45 -4.79 6.65 14.86
CA LEU A 45 -3.61 6.26 14.09
C LEU A 45 -3.88 4.95 13.33
N THR A 46 -3.42 4.91 12.09
CA THR A 46 -3.30 3.71 11.26
C THR A 46 -1.90 3.13 11.40
N PHE A 47 -1.83 1.80 11.47
CA PHE A 47 -0.59 1.03 11.55
C PHE A 47 -0.56 0.02 10.42
N SER A 48 0.47 0.08 9.56
CA SER A 48 0.60 -0.78 8.38
C SER A 48 1.92 -1.56 8.42
N ILE A 49 1.84 -2.89 8.55
CA ILE A 49 3.02 -3.76 8.49
C ILE A 49 3.43 -3.91 7.03
N GLY A 50 4.66 -3.56 6.70
CA GLY A 50 5.17 -3.55 5.35
C GLY A 50 6.65 -3.86 5.27
N GLY A 51 7.06 -4.53 4.20
CA GLY A 51 8.44 -4.97 4.00
C GLY A 51 8.90 -6.00 5.04
N GLN A 52 10.21 -6.15 5.18
CA GLN A 52 10.82 -7.24 5.96
C GLN A 52 10.93 -6.94 7.46
N ILE A 53 11.16 -5.67 7.82
CA ILE A 53 11.61 -5.31 9.17
C ILE A 53 10.75 -4.29 9.93
N SER A 54 9.85 -3.59 9.24
CA SER A 54 9.19 -2.42 9.83
C SER A 54 7.67 -2.44 9.68
N PHE A 55 7.05 -1.44 10.30
CA PHE A 55 5.69 -1.01 10.03
C PHE A 55 5.62 0.52 10.10
N ASP A 56 4.67 1.10 9.36
CA ASP A 56 4.44 2.54 9.34
C ASP A 56 3.29 2.92 10.28
N VAL A 57 3.41 4.12 10.87
CA VAL A 57 2.40 4.75 11.73
C VAL A 57 2.07 6.13 11.16
N PHE A 58 0.79 6.37 10.92
CA PHE A 58 0.31 7.60 10.34
C PHE A 58 -1.13 7.90 10.77
N PRO A 59 -1.57 9.17 10.74
CA PRO A 59 -2.98 9.50 11.00
C PRO A 59 -3.92 8.77 10.03
N GLN A 60 -5.12 8.43 10.49
CA GLN A 60 -6.14 7.85 9.63
C GLN A 60 -6.40 8.73 8.39
N GLY A 61 -6.54 8.10 7.21
CA GLY A 61 -6.72 8.79 5.93
C GLY A 61 -5.44 9.34 5.30
N TRP A 62 -4.26 9.06 5.87
CA TRP A 62 -2.96 9.32 5.24
C TRP A 62 -2.43 8.09 4.46
N ASP A 63 -3.31 7.17 4.09
CA ASP A 63 -3.05 6.16 3.05
C ASP A 63 -2.98 6.82 1.65
N LYS A 64 -2.87 6.01 0.60
CA LYS A 64 -2.69 6.53 -0.77
C LYS A 64 -3.84 7.42 -1.24
N THR A 65 -5.06 7.30 -0.67
CA THR A 65 -6.18 8.21 -0.99
C THR A 65 -5.87 9.67 -0.64
N TYR A 66 -4.86 9.93 0.21
CA TYR A 66 -4.43 11.27 0.55
C TYR A 66 -4.07 12.11 -0.68
N SER A 67 -3.47 11.50 -1.71
CA SER A 67 -3.09 12.21 -2.94
C SER A 67 -4.31 12.65 -3.78
N LEU A 68 -5.44 11.93 -3.69
CA LEU A 68 -6.64 12.21 -4.49
C LEU A 68 -7.19 13.61 -4.23
N ARG A 69 -6.97 14.16 -3.03
CA ARG A 69 -7.37 15.53 -2.63
C ARG A 69 -6.77 16.63 -3.50
N TYR A 70 -5.76 16.30 -4.30
CA TYR A 70 -5.05 17.24 -5.18
C TYR A 70 -5.30 16.98 -6.67
N LEU A 71 -6.24 16.09 -7.00
CA LEU A 71 -6.50 15.63 -8.37
C LEU A 71 -7.94 15.96 -8.82
N ASP A 72 -8.47 17.10 -8.39
CA ASP A 72 -9.85 17.52 -8.71
C ASP A 72 -10.00 17.99 -10.18
N ASP A 73 -8.88 18.27 -10.87
CA ASP A 73 -8.87 18.77 -12.25
C ASP A 73 -8.91 17.65 -13.32
N PHE A 74 -9.15 16.39 -12.93
CA PHE A 74 -9.18 15.23 -13.83
C PHE A 74 -10.58 14.62 -13.89
N ASP A 75 -11.08 14.40 -15.11
CA ASP A 75 -12.37 13.74 -15.35
C ASP A 75 -12.33 12.25 -14.98
N GLU A 76 -11.19 11.58 -15.20
CA GLU A 76 -10.98 10.17 -14.89
C GLU A 76 -9.59 9.96 -14.26
N ILE A 77 -9.53 9.20 -13.16
CA ILE A 77 -8.28 8.86 -12.48
C ILE A 77 -8.12 7.34 -12.52
N HIS A 78 -7.17 6.84 -13.30
CA HIS A 78 -6.82 5.42 -13.28
C HIS A 78 -5.74 5.16 -12.24
N PHE A 79 -5.97 4.20 -11.36
CA PHE A 79 -4.99 3.75 -10.38
C PHE A 79 -4.57 2.32 -10.69
N PHE A 80 -3.26 2.05 -10.81
CA PHE A 80 -2.70 0.72 -11.01
C PHE A 80 -1.89 0.31 -9.77
N GLY A 81 -2.19 -0.85 -9.17
CA GLY A 81 -1.51 -1.31 -7.95
C GLY A 81 -1.43 -2.84 -7.84
N ASP A 82 -0.42 -3.34 -7.15
CA ASP A 82 -0.17 -4.78 -6.96
C ASP A 82 -0.72 -5.33 -5.63
N LYS A 83 -0.90 -4.46 -4.63
CA LYS A 83 -1.38 -4.83 -3.28
C LYS A 83 -2.76 -4.25 -3.02
N THR A 84 -3.68 -4.52 -3.93
CA THR A 84 -5.08 -4.05 -3.93
C THR A 84 -6.01 -4.95 -3.11
N TYR A 85 -5.52 -6.02 -2.49
CA TYR A 85 -6.29 -6.86 -1.57
C TYR A 85 -6.46 -6.18 -0.21
N ARG A 86 -7.51 -6.53 0.54
CA ARG A 86 -7.77 -6.00 1.90
C ARG A 86 -6.53 -6.14 2.80
N GLY A 87 -6.01 -5.01 3.28
CA GLY A 87 -4.80 -4.94 4.11
C GLY A 87 -3.49 -4.73 3.35
N GLY A 88 -3.53 -4.79 2.02
CA GLY A 88 -2.45 -4.29 1.16
C GLY A 88 -2.44 -2.76 1.14
N ASN A 89 -1.29 -2.15 0.83
CA ASN A 89 -1.11 -0.70 0.90
C ASN A 89 -1.72 0.08 -0.27
N ASP A 90 -2.26 -0.62 -1.29
CA ASP A 90 -2.98 -0.02 -2.41
C ASP A 90 -4.51 -0.12 -2.25
N PHE A 91 -4.99 -0.88 -1.27
CA PHE A 91 -6.41 -1.21 -1.11
C PHE A 91 -7.30 0.04 -1.06
N GLU A 92 -6.98 1.01 -0.21
CA GLU A 92 -7.85 2.18 0.00
C GLU A 92 -7.96 3.07 -1.23
N ILE A 93 -6.86 3.26 -1.98
CA ILE A 93 -6.90 4.05 -3.22
C ILE A 93 -7.53 3.26 -4.36
N TYR A 94 -7.33 1.94 -4.42
CA TYR A 94 -7.96 1.07 -5.43
C TYR A 94 -9.48 1.03 -5.30
N GLU A 95 -10.01 0.94 -4.08
CA GLU A 95 -11.45 0.91 -3.78
C GLU A 95 -12.11 2.31 -3.77
N SER A 96 -11.34 3.38 -3.98
CA SER A 96 -11.87 4.74 -3.97
C SER A 96 -12.81 4.96 -5.14
N GLU A 97 -14.01 5.52 -4.88
CA GLU A 97 -14.96 5.90 -5.93
C GLU A 97 -14.40 6.93 -6.92
N ARG A 98 -13.34 7.66 -6.53
CA ARG A 98 -12.65 8.62 -7.39
C ARG A 98 -11.71 7.97 -8.41
N THR A 99 -11.48 6.66 -8.33
CA THR A 99 -10.51 5.98 -9.19
C THR A 99 -11.12 4.81 -9.94
N ALA A 100 -10.75 4.66 -11.22
CA ALA A 100 -10.84 3.40 -11.92
C ALA A 100 -9.63 2.53 -11.51
N GLY A 101 -9.84 1.58 -10.59
CA GLY A 101 -8.79 0.73 -10.05
C GLY A 101 -8.43 -0.47 -10.94
N HIS A 102 -7.14 -0.68 -11.15
CA HIS A 102 -6.55 -1.78 -11.94
C HIS A 102 -5.58 -2.57 -11.06
N THR A 103 -5.87 -3.84 -10.82
CA THR A 103 -4.90 -4.72 -10.14
C THR A 103 -3.89 -5.23 -11.15
N VAL A 104 -2.60 -5.12 -10.82
CA VAL A 104 -1.50 -5.60 -11.67
C VAL A 104 -0.62 -6.59 -10.92
N THR A 105 -0.04 -7.56 -11.60
CA THR A 105 0.87 -8.53 -10.94
C THR A 105 2.35 -8.25 -11.20
N SER A 106 2.66 -7.42 -12.20
CA SER A 106 4.02 -7.06 -12.56
C SER A 106 4.06 -5.76 -13.37
N PRO A 107 5.25 -5.18 -13.58
CA PRO A 107 5.42 -4.06 -14.51
C PRO A 107 4.92 -4.38 -15.93
N GLU A 108 5.15 -5.59 -16.42
CA GLU A 108 4.72 -6.02 -17.76
C GLU A 108 3.19 -6.09 -17.88
N ASP A 109 2.51 -6.55 -16.83
CA ASP A 109 1.05 -6.55 -16.77
C ASP A 109 0.49 -5.11 -16.78
N THR A 110 1.15 -4.19 -16.06
CA THR A 110 0.81 -2.76 -16.11
C THR A 110 0.91 -2.21 -17.54
N VAL A 111 2.00 -2.50 -18.26
CA VAL A 111 2.20 -2.08 -19.65
C VAL A 111 1.11 -2.65 -20.55
N LYS A 112 0.79 -3.93 -20.39
CA LYS A 112 -0.26 -4.59 -21.18
C LYS A 112 -1.63 -3.92 -20.96
N GLN A 113 -1.99 -3.65 -19.71
CA GLN A 113 -3.27 -3.01 -19.38
C GLN A 113 -3.33 -1.57 -19.91
N CYS A 114 -2.31 -0.75 -19.67
CA CYS A 114 -2.24 0.61 -20.23
C CYS A 114 -2.31 0.62 -21.76
N THR A 115 -1.63 -0.32 -22.43
CA THR A 115 -1.69 -0.44 -23.89
C THR A 115 -3.11 -0.72 -24.35
N SER A 116 -3.80 -1.67 -23.72
CA SER A 116 -5.18 -2.02 -24.06
C SER A 116 -6.17 -0.88 -23.83
N LEU A 117 -5.99 -0.10 -22.75
CA LEU A 117 -6.91 0.96 -22.35
C LEU A 117 -6.72 2.24 -23.18
N PHE A 118 -5.47 2.63 -23.43
CA PHE A 118 -5.17 3.97 -23.92
C PHE A 118 -4.54 4.02 -25.31
N LEU A 119 -4.02 2.89 -25.82
CA LEU A 119 -3.21 2.87 -27.05
C LEU A 119 -3.80 2.02 -28.18
N VAL A 120 -4.85 1.24 -27.92
CA VAL A 120 -5.60 0.56 -28.99
C VAL A 120 -6.55 1.57 -29.63
N LYS A 121 -6.43 1.80 -30.94
CA LYS A 121 -7.42 2.58 -31.69
C LYS A 121 -8.79 1.93 -31.48
N GLN A 122 -9.73 2.67 -30.90
CA GLN A 122 -11.13 2.28 -31.01
C GLN A 122 -11.43 2.18 -32.51
N ALA A 123 -11.85 1.00 -32.97
CA ALA A 123 -12.38 0.88 -34.31
C ALA A 123 -13.59 1.82 -34.36
N GLU A 124 -13.51 2.85 -35.20
CA GLU A 124 -14.67 3.68 -35.51
C GLU A 124 -15.79 2.72 -35.94
N GLY A 125 -16.83 2.63 -35.12
CA GLY A 125 -18.01 1.82 -35.41
C GLY A 125 -18.69 2.32 -36.68
N PRO A 126 -19.49 1.45 -37.34
CA PRO A 126 -20.11 1.75 -38.64
C PRO A 126 -21.00 2.98 -38.64
#